data_AF-A0A3N5INZ6-F1
#
_entry.id   AF-A0A3N5INZ6-F1
#
_cell.length_a   1.000
_cell.length_b   1.000
_cell.length_c   1.000
_cell.angle_alpha   90.00
_cell.angle_beta   90.00
_cell.angle_gamma   90.00
#
_symmetry.space_group_name_H-M   'P 1'
#
loop_
_entity.id
_entity.type
_entity.pdbx_description
1 polymer ?
#
loop_
_entity_poly.entity_id
_entity_poly.type
_entity_poly.pdbx_seq_one_letter_code
_entity_poly.pdbx_strand_id
1 'polypeptide(L)'
;MKKMDLFMTSLFLFCCFGSKGIAEPMQSYIDAYVRLVKPLQMAANIAYWEAATTGKDENFDLFSQYDLQLKKITGDQKQFEILKTLLTQTATDSLLKRQLQVIYNQFLPNQIDPLLQQRIVNQTSLVERKFSTFRGEMNGTLVNQNEIDAILKTEKNSDIRQAAWEAGKQVGEAVSMDILHLVKLRNEAAQSLGFANFHTLSLTSAEQDPDQLDALMAELQQLSEEPFLRIKA
;
A
#
# COMPACT_ATOMS: atom_id res chain seq x y z
N MET A 1 -9.62 31.14 1.74
CA MET A 1 -10.73 30.15 1.66
C MET A 1 -11.55 30.39 0.40
N LYS A 2 -11.15 29.80 -0.74
CA LYS A 2 -12.05 29.60 -1.88
C LYS A 2 -12.72 28.24 -1.66
N LYS A 3 -14.05 28.23 -1.56
CA LYS A 3 -14.84 26.99 -1.53
C LYS A 3 -14.51 26.24 -2.82
N MET A 4 -13.86 25.08 -2.70
CA MET A 4 -13.68 24.17 -3.82
C MET A 4 -14.98 23.37 -3.87
N ASP A 5 -15.81 23.71 -4.84
CA ASP A 5 -17.13 23.10 -5.02
C ASP A 5 -16.99 21.59 -5.14
N LEU A 6 -17.69 20.90 -4.24
CA LEU A 6 -17.83 19.45 -4.19
C LEU A 6 -18.64 19.00 -5.42
N PHE A 7 -17.98 18.86 -6.57
CA PHE A 7 -18.58 18.19 -7.73
C PHE A 7 -18.66 16.70 -7.45
N MET A 8 -19.76 16.32 -6.81
CA MET A 8 -20.23 14.94 -6.72
C MET A 8 -20.82 14.56 -8.09
N THR A 9 -19.95 14.41 -9.09
CA THR A 9 -20.33 13.88 -10.40
C THR A 9 -20.69 12.41 -10.22
N SER A 10 -21.99 12.16 -10.02
CA SER A 10 -22.55 10.82 -10.13
C SER A 10 -22.20 10.23 -11.49
N LEU A 11 -21.64 9.04 -11.41
CA LEU A 11 -21.00 8.28 -12.46
C LEU A 11 -22.05 7.73 -13.44
N PHE A 12 -22.36 8.47 -14.50
CA PHE A 12 -23.05 7.93 -15.68
C PHE A 12 -22.01 7.65 -16.78
N LEU A 13 -21.20 6.62 -16.56
CA LEU A 13 -20.40 5.98 -17.61
C LEU A 13 -21.30 4.94 -18.28
N PHE A 14 -22.12 5.38 -19.23
CA PHE A 14 -22.65 4.67 -20.42
C PHE A 14 -24.02 5.23 -20.83
N CYS A 15 -24.04 5.99 -21.91
CA CYS A 15 -25.20 6.08 -22.82
C CYS A 15 -24.71 6.69 -24.14
N CYS A 16 -24.18 5.83 -25.02
CA CYS A 16 -24.18 5.99 -26.49
C CYS A 16 -23.43 4.78 -27.08
N PHE A 17 -24.14 3.66 -27.28
CA PHE A 17 -23.64 2.54 -28.08
C PHE A 17 -23.92 2.84 -29.56
N GLY A 18 -22.91 3.34 -30.26
CA GLY A 18 -22.81 3.32 -31.73
C GLY A 18 -21.78 2.28 -32.14
N SER A 19 -22.15 1.35 -33.00
CA SER A 19 -21.36 0.18 -33.38
C SER A 19 -20.12 0.52 -34.24
N LYS A 20 -18.96 0.82 -33.63
CA LYS A 20 -17.64 0.80 -34.31
C LYS A 20 -16.50 0.34 -33.39
N GLY A 21 -16.25 -0.97 -33.34
CA GLY A 21 -14.97 -1.54 -32.90
C GLY A 21 -14.69 -1.51 -31.38
N ILE A 22 -14.23 -2.64 -30.85
CA ILE A 22 -13.96 -2.89 -29.41
C ILE A 22 -12.89 -1.95 -28.81
N ALA A 23 -12.10 -1.26 -29.64
CA ALA A 23 -11.14 -0.24 -29.19
C ALA A 23 -11.82 1.01 -28.59
N GLU A 24 -13.03 1.37 -29.05
CA GLU A 24 -13.72 2.59 -28.62
C GLU A 24 -14.22 2.54 -27.16
N PRO A 25 -14.82 1.44 -26.65
CA PRO A 25 -15.20 1.32 -25.24
C PRO A 25 -14.03 1.31 -24.25
N MET A 26 -12.94 0.58 -24.58
CA MET A 26 -11.77 0.49 -23.71
C MET A 26 -11.07 1.85 -23.57
N GLN A 27 -10.81 2.51 -24.70
CA GLN A 27 -10.21 3.84 -24.70
C GLN A 27 -11.08 4.85 -23.96
N SER A 28 -12.39 4.86 -24.20
CA SER A 28 -13.32 5.78 -23.53
C SER A 28 -13.32 5.60 -22.01
N TYR A 29 -13.25 4.35 -21.53
CA TYR A 29 -13.13 4.06 -20.10
C TYR A 29 -11.81 4.60 -19.53
N ILE A 30 -10.68 4.31 -20.20
CA ILE A 30 -9.35 4.76 -19.78
C ILE A 30 -9.30 6.29 -19.72
N ASP A 31 -9.79 6.99 -20.75
CA ASP A 31 -9.79 8.45 -20.82
C ASP A 31 -10.64 9.08 -19.70
N ALA A 32 -11.81 8.48 -19.41
CA ALA A 32 -12.65 8.92 -18.31
C ALA A 32 -11.98 8.70 -16.95
N TYR A 33 -11.36 7.53 -16.74
CA TYR A 33 -10.63 7.20 -15.53
C TYR A 33 -9.44 8.16 -15.32
N VAL A 34 -8.63 8.39 -16.35
CA VAL A 34 -7.48 9.30 -16.30
C VAL A 34 -7.93 10.73 -16.01
N ARG A 35 -8.99 11.21 -16.65
CA ARG A 35 -9.54 12.56 -16.42
C ARG A 35 -9.96 12.75 -14.96
N LEU A 36 -10.53 11.72 -14.35
CA LEU A 36 -10.97 11.73 -12.95
C LEU A 36 -9.80 11.65 -11.98
N VAL A 37 -8.89 10.67 -12.17
CA VAL A 37 -7.84 10.34 -11.22
C VAL A 37 -6.63 11.26 -11.29
N LYS A 38 -6.25 11.73 -12.49
CA LYS A 38 -5.04 12.56 -12.68
C LYS A 38 -4.98 13.79 -11.76
N PRO A 39 -6.01 14.66 -11.69
CA PRO A 39 -5.94 15.84 -10.81
C PRO A 39 -5.88 15.45 -9.33
N LEU A 40 -6.61 14.41 -8.91
CA LEU A 40 -6.63 13.95 -7.53
C LEU A 40 -5.28 13.35 -7.11
N GLN A 41 -4.69 12.49 -7.95
CA GLN A 41 -3.39 11.89 -7.69
C GLN A 41 -2.28 12.95 -7.64
N MET A 42 -2.30 13.93 -8.54
CA MET A 42 -1.35 15.03 -8.50
C MET A 42 -1.47 15.83 -7.20
N ALA A 43 -2.69 16.18 -6.79
CA ALA A 43 -2.93 16.92 -5.57
C ALA A 43 -2.53 16.15 -4.31
N ALA A 44 -2.84 14.84 -4.24
CA ALA A 44 -2.41 13.96 -3.16
C ALA A 44 -0.88 13.92 -3.05
N ASN A 45 -0.18 13.71 -4.17
CA ASN A 45 1.28 13.60 -4.17
C ASN A 45 1.95 14.92 -3.76
N ILE A 46 1.43 16.06 -4.20
CA ILE A 46 1.94 17.39 -3.79
C ILE A 46 1.70 17.60 -2.29
N ALA A 47 0.49 17.35 -1.80
CA ALA A 47 0.17 17.50 -0.38
C ALA A 47 1.05 16.60 0.50
N TYR A 48 1.25 15.34 0.09
CA TYR A 48 2.15 14.41 0.79
C TYR A 48 3.59 14.91 0.81
N TRP A 49 4.11 15.37 -0.34
CA TRP A 49 5.46 15.91 -0.43
C TRP A 49 5.65 17.12 0.51
N GLU A 50 4.71 18.06 0.52
CA GLU A 50 4.78 19.21 1.41
C GLU A 50 4.65 18.80 2.88
N ALA A 51 3.76 17.85 3.21
CA ALA A 51 3.63 17.33 4.57
C ALA A 51 4.94 16.68 5.06
N ALA A 52 5.53 15.82 4.24
CA ALA A 52 6.78 15.11 4.55
C ALA A 52 8.00 16.04 4.66
N THR A 53 8.01 17.17 3.94
CA THR A 53 9.14 18.11 3.93
C THR A 53 8.99 19.27 4.92
N THR A 54 7.77 19.62 5.33
CA THR A 54 7.50 20.77 6.21
C THR A 54 6.94 20.39 7.58
N GLY A 55 6.34 19.20 7.72
CA GLY A 55 5.70 18.75 8.96
C GLY A 55 4.40 19.49 9.32
N LYS A 56 3.78 20.22 8.37
CA LYS A 56 2.53 20.96 8.61
C LYS A 56 1.31 20.05 8.59
N ASP A 57 0.50 20.11 9.65
CA ASP A 57 -0.72 19.30 9.82
C ASP A 57 -1.73 19.53 8.68
N GLU A 58 -1.86 20.77 8.18
CA GLU A 58 -2.81 21.07 7.10
C GLU A 58 -2.51 20.29 5.81
N ASN A 59 -1.23 19.99 5.56
CA ASN A 59 -0.82 19.23 4.38
C ASN A 59 -1.06 17.73 4.56
N PHE A 60 -0.95 17.21 5.79
CA PHE A 60 -1.38 15.83 6.10
C PHE A 60 -2.89 15.67 5.95
N ASP A 61 -3.68 16.66 6.38
CA ASP A 61 -5.13 16.66 6.20
C ASP A 61 -5.52 16.70 4.72
N LEU A 62 -4.87 17.55 3.92
CA LEU A 62 -5.09 17.61 2.48
C LEU A 62 -4.75 16.29 1.78
N PHE A 63 -3.60 15.69 2.11
CA PHE A 63 -3.22 14.39 1.58
C PHE A 63 -4.27 13.33 1.90
N SER A 64 -4.69 13.25 3.17
CA SER A 64 -5.70 12.28 3.64
C SER A 64 -7.04 12.45 2.91
N GLN A 65 -7.45 13.69 2.65
CA GLN A 65 -8.68 13.98 1.91
C GLN A 65 -8.63 13.52 0.44
N TYR A 66 -7.50 13.74 -0.25
CA TYR A 66 -7.34 13.28 -1.63
C TYR A 66 -7.17 11.77 -1.73
N ASP A 67 -6.40 11.15 -0.82
CA ASP A 67 -6.25 9.69 -0.77
C ASP A 67 -7.61 9.01 -0.55
N LEU A 68 -8.43 9.51 0.37
CA LEU A 68 -9.78 8.98 0.59
C LEU A 68 -10.66 9.07 -0.68
N GLN A 69 -10.52 10.12 -1.48
CA GLN A 69 -11.25 10.24 -2.75
C GLN A 69 -10.77 9.20 -3.77
N LEU A 70 -9.46 9.00 -3.89
CA LEU A 70 -8.88 7.96 -4.75
C LEU A 70 -9.31 6.55 -4.31
N LYS A 71 -9.38 6.29 -3.00
CA LYS A 71 -9.89 5.04 -2.42
C LYS A 71 -11.37 4.82 -2.70
N LYS A 72 -12.20 5.86 -2.65
CA LYS A 72 -13.61 5.76 -3.04
C LYS A 72 -13.78 5.39 -4.52
N ILE A 73 -12.96 5.96 -5.40
CA ILE A 73 -12.98 5.63 -6.84
C ILE A 73 -12.62 4.16 -7.04
N THR A 74 -11.50 3.72 -6.46
CA THR A 74 -10.99 2.35 -6.62
C THR A 74 -11.80 1.30 -5.84
N GLY A 75 -12.61 1.70 -4.87
CA GLY A 75 -13.55 0.85 -4.14
C GLY A 75 -14.96 0.77 -4.75
N ASP A 76 -15.23 1.47 -5.86
CA ASP A 76 -16.55 1.41 -6.53
C ASP A 76 -16.73 0.04 -7.22
N GLN A 77 -17.65 -0.76 -6.69
CA GLN A 77 -17.96 -2.10 -7.21
C GLN A 77 -18.51 -2.08 -8.64
N LYS A 78 -19.28 -1.05 -9.01
CA LYS A 78 -19.86 -0.96 -10.37
C LYS A 78 -18.75 -0.71 -11.39
N GLN A 79 -17.80 0.16 -11.07
CA GLN A 79 -16.64 0.39 -11.92
C GLN A 79 -15.76 -0.86 -12.04
N PHE A 80 -15.58 -1.60 -10.95
CA PHE A 80 -14.83 -2.84 -10.98
C PHE A 80 -15.46 -3.90 -11.89
N GLU A 81 -16.79 -4.06 -11.87
CA GLU A 81 -17.49 -4.98 -12.78
C GLU A 81 -17.42 -4.52 -14.25
N ILE A 82 -17.42 -3.22 -14.52
CA ILE A 82 -17.17 -2.68 -15.86
C ILE A 82 -15.75 -3.04 -16.32
N LEU A 83 -14.73 -2.83 -15.48
CA LEU A 83 -13.34 -3.21 -15.76
C LEU A 83 -13.20 -4.69 -16.08
N LYS A 84 -13.79 -5.57 -15.26
CA LYS A 84 -13.82 -7.02 -15.51
C LYS A 84 -14.41 -7.32 -16.87
N THR A 85 -15.57 -6.73 -17.18
CA THR A 85 -16.26 -6.94 -18.46
C THR A 85 -15.38 -6.52 -19.63
N LEU A 86 -14.76 -5.35 -19.57
CA LEU A 86 -13.85 -4.86 -20.61
C LEU A 86 -12.64 -5.80 -20.80
N LEU A 87 -12.06 -6.33 -19.72
CA LEU A 87 -10.91 -7.25 -19.79
C LEU A 87 -11.23 -8.61 -20.43
N THR A 88 -12.49 -9.06 -20.41
CA THR A 88 -12.92 -10.30 -21.09
C THR A 88 -13.06 -10.14 -22.61
N GLN A 89 -13.16 -8.91 -23.10
CA GLN A 89 -13.35 -8.66 -24.53
C GLN A 89 -12.03 -8.87 -25.29
N THR A 90 -12.11 -9.45 -26.48
CA THR A 90 -10.95 -9.59 -27.37
C THR A 90 -10.55 -8.20 -27.87
N ALA A 91 -9.57 -7.59 -27.21
CA ALA A 91 -8.97 -6.35 -27.68
C ALA A 91 -8.13 -6.62 -28.93
N THR A 92 -8.34 -5.84 -29.98
CA THR A 92 -7.42 -5.78 -31.13
C THR A 92 -6.11 -5.10 -30.78
N ASP A 93 -6.08 -4.29 -29.71
CA ASP A 93 -4.91 -3.56 -29.24
C ASP A 93 -4.43 -4.09 -27.87
N SER A 94 -3.22 -4.64 -27.85
CA SER A 94 -2.57 -5.14 -26.63
C SER A 94 -2.27 -4.06 -25.60
N LEU A 95 -2.04 -2.81 -26.01
CA LEU A 95 -1.74 -1.70 -25.11
C LEU A 95 -2.97 -1.29 -24.29
N LEU A 96 -4.14 -1.20 -24.92
CA LEU A 96 -5.39 -0.90 -24.22
C LEU A 96 -5.70 -1.95 -23.15
N LYS A 97 -5.50 -3.24 -23.49
CA LYS A 97 -5.67 -4.33 -22.53
C LYS A 97 -4.68 -4.22 -21.36
N ARG A 98 -3.42 -3.87 -21.64
CA ARG A 98 -2.40 -3.64 -20.61
C ARG A 98 -2.79 -2.49 -19.69
N GLN A 99 -3.24 -1.35 -20.22
CA GLN A 99 -3.67 -0.20 -19.43
C GLN A 99 -4.87 -0.55 -18.54
N LEU A 100 -5.87 -1.25 -19.07
CA LEU A 100 -6.99 -1.74 -18.27
C LEU A 100 -6.56 -2.71 -17.18
N GLN A 101 -5.57 -3.59 -17.45
CA GLN A 101 -5.06 -4.50 -16.43
C GLN A 101 -4.39 -3.75 -15.28
N VAL A 102 -3.60 -2.70 -15.56
CA VAL A 102 -3.02 -1.84 -14.51
C VAL A 102 -4.13 -1.21 -13.67
N ILE A 103 -5.17 -0.67 -14.30
CA ILE A 103 -6.29 -0.05 -13.59
C ILE A 103 -7.03 -1.10 -12.75
N TYR A 104 -7.31 -2.28 -13.31
CA TYR A 104 -7.94 -3.38 -12.58
C TYR A 104 -7.15 -3.77 -11.33
N ASN A 105 -5.83 -3.88 -11.44
CA ASN A 105 -4.95 -4.22 -10.32
C ASN A 105 -4.98 -3.16 -9.21
N GLN A 106 -5.20 -1.88 -9.55
CA GLN A 106 -5.39 -0.81 -8.56
C GLN A 106 -6.74 -0.92 -7.84
N PHE A 107 -7.78 -1.40 -8.51
CA PHE A 107 -9.11 -1.57 -7.91
C PHE A 107 -9.16 -2.80 -7.00
N LEU A 108 -8.57 -3.90 -7.45
CA LEU A 108 -8.72 -5.23 -6.84
C LEU A 108 -8.57 -5.26 -5.30
N PRO A 109 -7.52 -4.69 -4.67
CA PRO A 109 -7.37 -4.72 -3.21
C PRO A 109 -8.43 -3.93 -2.44
N ASN A 110 -9.14 -3.02 -3.12
CA ASN A 110 -10.14 -2.15 -2.51
C ASN A 110 -11.57 -2.70 -2.66
N GLN A 111 -11.75 -3.88 -3.26
CA GLN A 111 -13.06 -4.52 -3.47
C GLN A 111 -13.53 -5.33 -2.26
N ILE A 112 -13.29 -4.81 -1.06
CA ILE A 112 -13.60 -5.47 0.22
C ILE A 112 -14.70 -4.73 0.96
N ASP A 113 -15.25 -5.37 2.00
CA ASP A 113 -16.26 -4.73 2.86
C ASP A 113 -15.71 -3.41 3.46
N PRO A 114 -16.43 -2.27 3.35
CA PRO A 114 -15.97 -0.99 3.88
C PRO A 114 -15.67 -0.98 5.39
N LEU A 115 -16.41 -1.75 6.19
CA LEU A 115 -16.16 -1.91 7.63
C LEU A 115 -14.87 -2.72 7.87
N LEU A 116 -14.63 -3.76 7.06
CA LEU A 116 -13.37 -4.50 7.12
C LEU A 116 -12.18 -3.60 6.73
N GLN A 117 -12.33 -2.80 5.67
CA GLN A 117 -11.33 -1.82 5.26
C GLN A 117 -11.04 -0.82 6.38
N GLN A 118 -12.07 -0.27 7.02
CA GLN A 118 -11.92 0.64 8.16
C GLN A 118 -11.17 -0.01 9.33
N ARG A 119 -11.49 -1.27 9.66
CA ARG A 119 -10.77 -2.03 10.71
C ARG A 119 -9.29 -2.21 10.37
N ILE A 120 -8.96 -2.54 9.12
CA ILE A 120 -7.57 -2.69 8.65
C ILE A 120 -6.82 -1.35 8.79
N VAL A 121 -7.42 -0.25 8.36
CA VAL A 121 -6.82 1.09 8.44
C VAL A 121 -6.56 1.46 9.91
N ASN A 122 -7.57 1.36 10.77
CA ASN A 122 -7.44 1.69 12.19
C ASN A 122 -6.37 0.84 12.89
N GLN A 123 -6.32 -0.47 12.60
CA GLN A 123 -5.32 -1.37 13.17
C GLN A 123 -3.91 -1.06 12.66
N THR A 124 -3.76 -0.71 11.37
CA THR A 124 -2.48 -0.27 10.79
C THR A 124 -1.98 0.99 11.51
N SER A 125 -2.82 2.02 11.64
CA SER A 125 -2.46 3.26 12.33
C SER A 125 -2.13 3.05 13.82
N LEU A 126 -2.80 2.10 14.49
CA LEU A 126 -2.47 1.73 15.88
C LEU A 126 -1.06 1.14 15.98
N VAL A 127 -0.72 0.18 15.11
CA VAL A 127 0.62 -0.45 15.06
C VAL A 127 1.70 0.60 14.79
N GLU A 128 1.51 1.45 13.78
CA GLU A 128 2.46 2.51 13.41
C GLU A 128 2.69 3.51 14.55
N ARG A 129 1.60 3.94 15.21
CA ARG A 129 1.71 4.85 16.36
C ARG A 129 2.44 4.20 17.53
N LYS A 130 2.12 2.95 17.87
CA LYS A 130 2.83 2.23 18.94
C LYS A 130 4.32 2.10 18.62
N PHE A 131 4.66 1.69 17.39
CA PHE A 131 6.05 1.52 16.98
C PHE A 131 6.85 2.84 17.05
N SER A 132 6.30 3.94 16.52
CA SER A 132 6.97 5.24 16.46
C SER A 132 7.12 5.94 17.82
N THR A 133 6.14 5.76 18.71
CA THR A 133 6.15 6.39 20.05
C THR A 133 6.82 5.54 21.12
N PHE A 134 7.11 4.26 20.84
CA PHE A 134 7.73 3.36 21.80
C PHE A 134 9.07 3.89 22.31
N ARG A 135 9.34 3.64 23.58
CA ARG A 135 10.63 3.88 24.23
C ARG A 135 11.03 2.59 24.92
N GLY A 136 12.17 2.04 24.51
CA GLY A 136 12.75 0.88 25.18
C GLY A 136 13.32 1.32 26.52
N GLU A 137 13.41 0.39 27.46
CA GLU A 137 14.10 0.60 28.72
C GLU A 137 15.50 -0.04 28.66
N MET A 138 16.51 0.76 28.95
CA MET A 138 17.91 0.36 29.02
C MET A 138 18.47 0.83 30.36
N ASN A 139 18.86 -0.11 31.24
CA ASN A 139 19.43 0.19 32.56
C ASN A 139 18.58 1.18 33.40
N GLY A 140 17.25 0.99 33.41
CA GLY A 140 16.32 1.88 34.13
C GLY A 140 16.06 3.23 33.46
N THR A 141 16.59 3.46 32.26
CA THR A 141 16.38 4.70 31.49
C THR A 141 15.59 4.41 30.22
N LEU A 142 14.58 5.23 29.95
CA LEU A 142 13.84 5.18 28.68
C LEU A 142 14.70 5.76 27.55
N VAL A 143 14.85 4.99 26.48
CA VAL A 143 15.62 5.35 25.28
C VAL A 143 14.75 5.23 24.03
N ASN A 144 14.92 6.17 23.10
CA ASN A 144 14.25 6.18 21.81
C ASN A 144 15.09 5.51 20.71
N GLN A 145 14.50 5.25 19.54
CA GLN A 145 15.18 4.55 18.46
C GLN A 145 16.44 5.27 17.96
N ASN A 146 16.45 6.60 17.91
CA ASN A 146 17.63 7.35 17.46
C ASN A 146 18.79 7.23 18.45
N GLU A 147 18.49 7.20 19.75
CA GLU A 147 19.49 6.99 20.82
C GLU A 147 20.06 5.57 20.75
N ILE A 148 19.18 4.56 20.59
CA ILE A 148 19.60 3.17 20.38
C ILE A 148 20.50 3.06 19.15
N ASP A 149 20.08 3.64 18.01
CA ASP A 149 20.87 3.61 16.78
C ASP A 149 22.22 4.32 16.92
N ALA A 150 22.27 5.42 17.69
CA ALA A 150 23.52 6.13 17.97
C ALA A 150 24.48 5.23 18.77
N ILE A 151 24.00 4.58 19.83
CA ILE A 151 24.79 3.64 20.64
C ILE A 151 25.29 2.48 19.76
N LEU A 152 24.41 1.86 18.97
CA LEU A 152 24.78 0.72 18.12
C LEU A 152 25.83 1.06 17.06
N LYS A 153 25.91 2.32 16.64
CA LYS A 153 26.88 2.84 15.65
C LYS A 153 28.23 3.19 16.25
N THR A 154 28.26 3.79 17.45
CA THR A 154 29.49 4.44 17.97
C THR A 154 30.11 3.71 19.16
N GLU A 155 29.31 2.98 19.93
CA GLU A 155 29.79 2.29 21.13
C GLU A 155 30.66 1.08 20.76
N LYS A 156 31.71 0.84 21.56
CA LYS A 156 32.64 -0.28 21.39
C LYS A 156 32.48 -1.34 22.48
N ASN A 157 31.91 -0.99 23.63
CA ASN A 157 31.62 -1.92 24.70
C ASN A 157 30.46 -2.84 24.28
N SER A 158 30.71 -4.16 24.31
CA SER A 158 29.73 -5.17 23.88
C SER A 158 28.48 -5.20 24.77
N ASP A 159 28.65 -5.05 26.08
CA ASP A 159 27.55 -5.13 27.05
C ASP A 159 26.58 -3.94 26.88
N ILE A 160 27.12 -2.75 26.65
CA ILE A 160 26.32 -1.54 26.37
C ILE A 160 25.56 -1.70 25.05
N ARG A 161 26.21 -2.21 24.01
CA ARG A 161 25.55 -2.47 22.71
C ARG A 161 24.46 -3.53 22.82
N GLN A 162 24.70 -4.59 23.58
CA GLN A 162 23.72 -5.64 23.81
C GLN A 162 22.50 -5.06 24.54
N ALA A 163 22.70 -4.31 25.63
CA ALA A 163 21.61 -3.68 26.37
C ALA A 163 20.80 -2.70 25.48
N ALA A 164 21.45 -1.93 24.61
CA ALA A 164 20.77 -1.07 23.65
C ALA A 164 19.98 -1.88 22.60
N TRP A 165 20.55 -2.98 22.09
CA TRP A 165 19.87 -3.86 21.15
C TRP A 165 18.63 -4.51 21.78
N GLU A 166 18.75 -5.04 22.99
CA GLU A 166 17.65 -5.67 23.74
C GLU A 166 16.54 -4.66 24.04
N ALA A 167 16.89 -3.44 24.47
CA ALA A 167 15.95 -2.34 24.65
C ALA A 167 15.17 -2.04 23.36
N GLY A 168 15.86 -2.05 22.21
CA GLY A 168 15.24 -1.88 20.90
C GLY A 168 14.32 -3.03 20.47
N LYS A 169 14.48 -4.24 21.03
CA LYS A 169 13.60 -5.38 20.73
C LYS A 169 12.32 -5.42 21.55
N GLN A 170 12.27 -4.73 22.69
CA GLN A 170 11.07 -4.64 23.53
C GLN A 170 9.85 -4.08 22.77
N VAL A 171 10.06 -3.26 21.73
CA VAL A 171 8.97 -2.80 20.85
C VAL A 171 8.18 -3.96 20.25
N GLY A 172 8.87 -5.08 19.93
CA GLY A 172 8.27 -6.27 19.37
C GLY A 172 7.20 -6.87 20.27
N GLU A 173 7.47 -6.95 21.57
CA GLU A 173 6.48 -7.40 22.57
C GLU A 173 5.25 -6.48 22.57
N ALA A 174 5.49 -5.17 22.56
CA ALA A 174 4.43 -4.16 22.62
C ALA A 174 3.50 -4.14 21.39
N VAL A 175 3.98 -4.56 20.21
CA VAL A 175 3.20 -4.53 18.95
C VAL A 175 2.81 -5.91 18.42
N SER A 176 3.39 -7.00 18.92
CA SER A 176 3.22 -8.36 18.38
C SER A 176 1.75 -8.76 18.20
N MET A 177 0.93 -8.59 19.24
CA MET A 177 -0.50 -8.95 19.21
C MET A 177 -1.30 -8.09 18.23
N ASP A 178 -0.94 -6.81 18.09
CA ASP A 178 -1.60 -5.91 17.14
C ASP A 178 -1.24 -6.24 15.70
N ILE A 179 0.01 -6.65 15.44
CA ILE A 179 0.44 -7.15 14.14
C ILE A 179 -0.28 -8.45 13.81
N LEU A 180 -0.38 -9.40 14.75
CA LEU A 180 -1.12 -10.64 14.53
C LEU A 180 -2.60 -10.38 14.22
N HIS A 181 -3.22 -9.41 14.89
CA HIS A 181 -4.58 -8.97 14.58
C HIS A 181 -4.66 -8.41 13.15
N LEU A 182 -3.72 -7.53 12.78
CA LEU A 182 -3.66 -6.93 11.44
C LEU A 182 -3.50 -8.00 10.34
N VAL A 183 -2.65 -9.00 10.56
CA VAL A 183 -2.47 -10.15 9.65
C VAL A 183 -3.79 -10.88 9.44
N LYS A 184 -4.56 -11.14 10.51
CA LYS A 184 -5.87 -11.80 10.40
C LYS A 184 -6.85 -10.98 9.56
N LEU A 185 -6.98 -9.68 9.82
CA LEU A 185 -7.86 -8.79 9.05
C LEU A 185 -7.48 -8.73 7.56
N ARG A 186 -6.19 -8.60 7.28
CA ARG A 186 -5.67 -8.55 5.92
C ARG A 186 -5.88 -9.87 5.17
N ASN A 187 -5.75 -11.00 5.86
CA ASN A 187 -6.06 -12.31 5.28
C ASN A 187 -7.57 -12.53 5.07
N GLU A 188 -8.43 -12.06 5.97
CA GLU A 188 -9.89 -12.05 5.79
C GLU A 188 -10.26 -11.28 4.50
N ALA A 189 -9.67 -10.09 4.31
CA ALA A 189 -9.83 -9.30 3.09
C ALA A 189 -9.36 -10.07 1.85
N ALA A 190 -8.16 -10.65 1.88
CA ALA A 190 -7.64 -11.42 0.75
C ALA A 190 -8.50 -12.63 0.39
N GLN A 191 -8.98 -13.36 1.39
CA GLN A 191 -9.85 -14.53 1.20
C GLN A 191 -11.20 -14.14 0.60
N SER A 192 -11.79 -13.01 1.00
CA SER A 192 -13.02 -12.48 0.38
C SER A 192 -12.86 -12.17 -1.11
N LEU A 193 -11.63 -11.92 -1.57
CA LEU A 193 -11.27 -11.67 -2.96
C LEU A 193 -10.81 -12.93 -3.71
N GLY A 194 -10.84 -14.10 -3.06
CA GLY A 194 -10.42 -15.38 -3.66
C GLY A 194 -8.92 -15.65 -3.59
N PHE A 195 -8.14 -14.90 -2.81
CA PHE A 195 -6.71 -15.12 -2.60
C PHE A 195 -6.46 -15.97 -1.35
N ALA A 196 -5.40 -16.77 -1.37
CA ALA A 196 -5.02 -17.61 -0.22
C ALA A 196 -4.71 -16.76 1.04
N ASN A 197 -4.04 -15.62 0.86
CA ASN A 197 -3.63 -14.71 1.92
C ASN A 197 -3.28 -13.32 1.35
N PHE A 198 -3.03 -12.36 2.24
CA PHE A 198 -2.69 -10.99 1.88
C PHE A 198 -1.36 -10.85 1.13
N HIS A 199 -0.40 -11.76 1.37
CA HIS A 199 0.87 -11.76 0.65
C HIS A 199 0.65 -12.04 -0.85
N THR A 200 -0.11 -13.09 -1.18
CA THR A 200 -0.47 -13.40 -2.57
C THR A 200 -1.27 -12.27 -3.20
N LEU A 201 -2.28 -11.72 -2.52
CA LEU A 201 -3.05 -10.57 -3.03
C LEU A 201 -2.12 -9.39 -3.36
N SER A 202 -1.23 -9.02 -2.43
CA SER A 202 -0.36 -7.85 -2.60
C SER A 202 0.60 -8.02 -3.78
N LEU A 203 1.22 -9.19 -3.90
CA LEU A 203 2.13 -9.49 -5.00
C LEU A 203 1.39 -9.57 -6.35
N THR A 204 0.27 -10.28 -6.41
CA THR A 204 -0.52 -10.39 -7.65
C THR A 204 -1.03 -9.04 -8.12
N SER A 205 -1.51 -8.17 -7.21
CA SER A 205 -1.89 -6.79 -7.56
C SER A 205 -0.70 -5.94 -8.02
N ALA A 206 0.52 -6.28 -7.63
CA ALA A 206 1.75 -5.70 -8.15
C ALA A 206 2.29 -6.42 -9.40
N GLU A 207 1.54 -7.37 -9.97
CA GLU A 207 1.93 -8.21 -11.11
C GLU A 207 3.18 -9.06 -10.87
N GLN A 208 3.37 -9.46 -9.62
CA GLN A 208 4.44 -10.36 -9.19
C GLN A 208 3.88 -11.75 -8.89
N ASP A 209 4.51 -12.76 -9.47
CA ASP A 209 4.25 -14.17 -9.18
C ASP A 209 5.04 -14.56 -7.91
N PRO A 210 4.37 -14.96 -6.81
CA PRO A 210 5.06 -15.36 -5.59
C PRO A 210 6.07 -16.49 -5.79
N ASP A 211 5.78 -17.47 -6.63
CA ASP A 211 6.64 -18.64 -6.81
C ASP A 211 7.93 -18.24 -7.56
N GLN A 212 7.81 -17.32 -8.52
CA GLN A 212 8.99 -16.78 -9.23
C GLN A 212 9.82 -15.88 -8.33
N LEU A 213 9.18 -15.08 -7.47
CA LEU A 213 9.89 -14.24 -6.50
C LEU A 213 10.67 -15.09 -5.50
N ASP A 214 10.06 -16.15 -4.97
CA ASP A 214 10.70 -17.07 -4.03
C ASP A 214 11.88 -17.80 -4.68
N ALA A 215 11.72 -18.27 -5.92
CA ALA A 215 12.81 -18.88 -6.68
C ALA A 215 13.98 -17.91 -6.91
N LEU A 216 13.69 -16.66 -7.28
CA LEU A 216 14.70 -15.62 -7.47
C LEU A 216 15.45 -15.31 -6.16
N MET A 217 14.73 -15.18 -5.04
CA MET A 217 15.35 -14.90 -3.74
C MET A 217 16.20 -16.09 -3.25
N ALA A 218 15.78 -17.32 -3.50
CA ALA A 218 16.57 -18.52 -3.20
C ALA A 218 17.88 -18.58 -4.01
N GLU A 219 17.82 -18.25 -5.31
CA GLU A 219 19.01 -18.17 -6.15
C GLU A 219 19.97 -17.07 -5.66
N LEU A 220 19.44 -15.88 -5.34
CA LEU A 220 20.24 -14.78 -4.78
C LEU A 220 20.90 -15.15 -3.46
N GLN A 221 20.19 -15.87 -2.58
CA GLN A 221 20.76 -16.39 -1.33
C GLN A 221 21.93 -17.33 -1.64
N GLN A 222 21.75 -18.32 -2.51
CA GLN A 222 22.80 -19.27 -2.87
C GLN A 222 24.05 -18.58 -3.44
N LEU A 223 23.86 -17.59 -4.32
CA LEU A 223 24.96 -16.86 -4.95
C LEU A 223 25.69 -15.92 -3.97
N SER A 224 25.00 -15.45 -2.93
CA SER A 224 25.55 -14.49 -1.95
C SER A 224 26.13 -15.15 -0.70
N GLU A 225 25.84 -16.43 -0.46
CA GLU A 225 26.27 -17.16 0.75
C GLU A 225 27.81 -17.19 0.91
N GLU A 226 28.54 -17.69 -0.10
CA GLU A 226 30.00 -17.76 -0.08
C GLU A 226 30.68 -16.37 0.06
N PRO A 227 30.30 -15.33 -0.72
CA PRO A 227 30.76 -13.97 -0.47
C PRO A 227 30.48 -13.46 0.96
N PHE A 228 29.30 -13.72 1.51
CA PHE A 228 28.93 -13.30 2.86
C PHE A 228 29.78 -13.99 3.92
N LEU A 229 29.95 -15.31 3.83
CA LEU A 229 30.77 -16.08 4.77
C LEU A 229 32.23 -15.61 4.78
N ARG A 230 32.80 -15.29 3.61
CA ARG A 230 34.17 -14.74 3.50
C ARG A 230 34.34 -13.38 4.18
N ILE A 231 33.30 -12.55 4.23
CA ILE A 231 33.34 -11.25 4.93
C ILE A 231 33.13 -11.40 6.44
N LYS A 232 32.46 -12.48 6.87
CA LYS A 232 32.15 -12.74 8.29
C LYS A 232 33.20 -13.56 9.04
N ALA A 233 34.00 -14.37 8.34
CA ALA A 233 35.13 -15.12 8.88
C ALA A 233 36.22 -14.20 9.44
#